data_AF-A0A5J5E1Y0-F1
#
_entry.id   AF-A0A5J5E1Y0-F1
#
_cell.length_a   1.000
_cell.length_b   1.000
_cell.length_c   1.000
_cell.angle_alpha   90.00
_cell.angle_beta   90.00
_cell.angle_gamma   90.00
#
_symmetry.space_group_name_H-M   'P 1'
#
loop_
_entity.id
_entity.type
_entity.pdbx_description
1 polymer ?
#
loop_
_entity_poly.entity_id
_entity_poly.type
_entity_poly.pdbx_seq_one_letter_code
_entity_poly.pdbx_strand_id
1 'polypeptide(L)'
;MALTVTNTGDKPMTFEAALHSYLHVGDVAGARLSGLEGATYLDATESGFPPKTQDTSEVAFGDFEVNRVYYSDASLELHDDVLGRTIHIAKSGSPQTVVWNPGKAGGETMSDTRPDAAEWRGFAAVEAAVCRDRAVTLAPGASHTLSQTLTVA
;
A
#
# COMPACT_ATOMS: atom_id res chain seq x y z
N MET A 1 13.65 1.99 3.92
CA MET A 1 13.14 1.83 5.30
C MET A 1 13.00 0.35 5.61
N ALA A 2 13.20 -0.06 6.85
CA ALA A 2 12.99 -1.44 7.28
C ALA A 2 12.42 -1.50 8.71
N LEU A 3 11.58 -2.48 8.98
CA LEU A 3 11.02 -2.81 10.29
C LEU A 3 11.35 -4.27 10.59
N THR A 4 12.06 -4.52 11.68
CA THR A 4 12.32 -5.88 12.19
C THR A 4 11.51 -6.09 13.47
N VAL A 5 10.71 -7.16 13.49
CA VAL A 5 10.00 -7.63 14.67
C VAL A 5 10.67 -8.89 15.17
N THR A 6 11.06 -8.92 16.45
CA THR A 6 11.65 -10.07 17.12
C THR A 6 10.73 -10.55 18.24
N ASN A 7 10.41 -11.84 18.25
CA ASN A 7 9.69 -12.44 19.37
C ASN A 7 10.67 -12.69 20.54
N THR A 8 10.64 -11.83 21.56
CA THR A 8 11.48 -11.98 22.77
C THR A 8 10.83 -12.82 23.87
N GLY A 9 9.63 -13.36 23.63
CA GLY A 9 8.92 -14.23 24.55
C GLY A 9 9.32 -15.70 24.45
N ASP A 10 8.62 -16.54 25.22
CA ASP A 10 8.81 -17.99 25.30
C ASP A 10 7.72 -18.80 24.56
N LYS A 11 6.76 -18.12 23.93
CA LYS A 11 5.67 -18.71 23.13
C LYS A 11 5.59 -18.11 21.73
N PRO A 12 4.98 -18.80 20.76
CA PRO A 12 4.74 -18.23 19.44
C PRO A 12 3.94 -16.91 19.49
N MET A 13 4.32 -15.95 18.66
CA MET A 13 3.68 -14.64 18.54
C MET A 13 3.25 -14.41 17.09
N THR A 14 1.96 -14.16 16.87
CA THR A 14 1.43 -13.77 15.56
C THR A 14 1.24 -12.25 15.51
N PHE A 15 1.66 -11.63 14.42
CA PHE A 15 1.51 -10.19 14.23
C PHE A 15 1.20 -9.83 12.77
N GLU A 16 0.61 -8.65 12.61
CA GLU A 16 0.48 -7.95 11.34
C GLU A 16 1.32 -6.68 11.39
N ALA A 17 1.85 -6.27 10.24
CA ALA A 17 2.62 -5.04 10.13
C ALA A 17 2.56 -4.49 8.71
N ALA A 18 2.67 -3.17 8.61
CA ALA A 18 2.86 -2.48 7.34
C ALA A 18 3.87 -1.33 7.46
N LEU A 19 4.60 -1.07 6.38
CA LEU A 19 5.26 0.20 6.14
C LEU A 19 4.28 1.08 5.35
N HIS A 20 3.50 1.88 6.08
CA HIS A 20 2.35 2.63 5.55
C HIS A 20 2.78 3.92 4.81
N SER A 21 3.53 3.78 3.73
CA SER A 21 4.16 4.90 3.03
C SER A 21 3.17 5.72 2.22
N TYR A 22 2.98 6.98 2.60
CA TYR A 22 2.26 8.00 1.83
C TYR A 22 3.21 8.65 0.83
N LEU A 23 3.00 8.39 -0.46
CA LEU A 23 3.85 8.92 -1.52
C LEU A 23 3.21 10.17 -2.10
N HIS A 24 3.92 11.29 -2.02
CA HIS A 24 3.43 12.56 -2.57
C HIS A 24 3.35 12.49 -4.10
N VAL A 25 2.20 12.88 -4.64
CA VAL A 25 1.96 13.09 -6.07
C VAL A 25 1.41 14.49 -6.32
N GLY A 26 1.59 15.02 -7.53
CA GLY A 26 1.06 16.33 -7.89
C GLY A 26 -0.47 16.38 -7.93
N ASP A 27 -1.08 15.37 -8.56
CA ASP A 27 -2.52 15.11 -8.50
C ASP A 27 -2.79 13.62 -8.72
N VAL A 28 -3.43 12.97 -7.76
CA VAL A 28 -3.72 11.54 -7.79
C VAL A 28 -4.60 11.16 -8.98
N ALA A 29 -5.45 12.06 -9.49
CA ALA A 29 -6.28 11.78 -10.67
C ALA A 29 -5.45 11.50 -11.95
N GLY A 30 -4.23 12.01 -12.01
CA GLY A 30 -3.27 11.73 -13.09
C GLY A 30 -2.27 10.61 -12.74
N ALA A 31 -2.14 10.24 -11.48
CA ALA A 31 -1.16 9.24 -11.02
C ALA A 31 -1.56 7.82 -11.43
N ARG A 32 -0.56 6.98 -11.70
CA ARG A 32 -0.74 5.58 -12.12
C ARG A 32 0.27 4.69 -11.42
N LEU A 33 -0.17 3.55 -10.87
CA LEU A 33 0.74 2.56 -10.28
C LEU A 33 0.79 1.31 -11.16
N SER A 34 1.95 0.99 -11.73
CA SER A 34 2.18 -0.23 -12.52
C SER A 34 2.88 -1.32 -11.72
N GLY A 35 2.89 -2.55 -12.26
CA GLY A 35 3.56 -3.73 -11.67
C GLY A 35 2.62 -4.70 -10.92
N LEU A 36 1.32 -4.43 -10.93
CA LEU A 36 0.30 -5.27 -10.28
C LEU A 36 -0.64 -5.99 -11.26
N GLU A 37 -0.42 -5.85 -12.57
CA GLU A 37 -1.25 -6.53 -13.59
C GLU A 37 -1.31 -8.04 -13.33
N GLY A 38 -2.53 -8.59 -13.39
CA GLY A 38 -2.79 -10.01 -13.12
C GLY A 38 -2.71 -10.43 -11.65
N ALA A 39 -2.30 -9.54 -10.73
CA ALA A 39 -2.28 -9.86 -9.31
C ALA A 39 -3.70 -9.94 -8.74
N THR A 40 -3.92 -10.90 -7.84
CA THR A 40 -5.14 -10.96 -7.03
C THR A 40 -5.06 -9.92 -5.91
N TYR A 41 -6.16 -9.24 -5.64
CA TYR A 41 -6.30 -8.34 -4.49
C TYR A 41 -7.64 -8.53 -3.78
N LEU A 42 -7.67 -8.19 -2.49
CA LEU A 42 -8.90 -8.03 -1.73
C LEU A 42 -9.35 -6.57 -1.80
N ASP A 43 -10.61 -6.32 -2.14
CA ASP A 43 -11.16 -4.97 -2.23
C ASP A 43 -11.85 -4.55 -0.92
N ALA A 44 -11.18 -3.70 -0.14
CA ALA A 44 -11.66 -3.24 1.16
C ALA A 44 -12.77 -2.20 1.08
N THR A 45 -13.07 -1.67 -0.12
CA THR A 45 -14.22 -0.78 -0.35
C THR A 45 -15.54 -1.55 -0.38
N GLU A 46 -15.47 -2.89 -0.53
CA GLU A 46 -16.64 -3.77 -0.60
C GLU A 46 -16.76 -4.65 0.65
N SER A 47 -18.01 -4.85 1.09
CA SER A 47 -18.30 -5.71 2.24
C SER A 47 -17.77 -7.13 2.00
N GLY A 48 -17.04 -7.66 2.98
CA GLY A 48 -16.48 -9.01 2.91
C GLY A 48 -15.16 -9.13 2.14
N PHE A 49 -14.59 -8.03 1.64
CA PHE A 49 -13.26 -8.01 1.00
C PHE A 49 -13.14 -9.03 -0.15
N PRO A 50 -14.03 -8.98 -1.16
CA PRO A 50 -14.04 -9.98 -2.21
C PRO A 50 -12.70 -10.00 -2.96
N PRO A 51 -12.19 -11.20 -3.30
CA PRO A 51 -11.01 -11.32 -4.14
C PRO A 51 -11.34 -10.90 -5.58
N LYS A 52 -10.47 -10.09 -6.17
CA LYS A 52 -10.54 -9.61 -7.54
C LYS A 52 -9.18 -9.72 -8.21
N THR A 53 -9.15 -9.60 -9.53
CA THR A 53 -7.92 -9.56 -10.32
C THR A 53 -7.70 -8.15 -10.84
N GLN A 54 -6.44 -7.71 -10.83
CA GLN A 54 -6.02 -6.46 -11.45
C GLN A 54 -5.92 -6.66 -12.98
N ASP A 55 -7.05 -6.51 -13.66
CA ASP A 55 -7.14 -6.80 -15.10
C ASP A 55 -6.53 -5.70 -15.99
N THR A 56 -6.30 -4.50 -15.44
CA THR A 56 -5.62 -3.41 -16.14
C THR A 56 -4.14 -3.38 -15.79
N SER A 57 -3.31 -2.92 -16.74
CA SER A 57 -1.86 -2.79 -16.58
C SER A 57 -1.44 -1.86 -15.44
N GLU A 58 -2.31 -0.92 -15.07
CA GLU A 58 -2.09 0.10 -14.05
C GLU A 58 -3.27 0.19 -13.09
N VAL A 59 -2.98 0.48 -11.83
CA VAL A 59 -3.96 1.00 -10.87
C VAL A 59 -4.13 2.48 -11.15
N ALA A 60 -5.34 2.88 -11.55
CA ALA A 60 -5.73 4.27 -11.65
C ALA A 60 -6.38 4.73 -10.34
N PHE A 61 -6.15 5.98 -10.00
CA PHE A 61 -6.81 6.68 -8.90
C PHE A 61 -7.76 7.75 -9.46
N GLY A 62 -8.47 8.43 -8.58
CA GLY A 62 -9.40 9.50 -8.94
C GLY A 62 -10.22 9.94 -7.74
N ASP A 63 -11.41 10.49 -7.98
CA ASP A 63 -12.31 10.96 -6.92
C ASP A 63 -12.93 9.82 -6.08
N PHE A 64 -12.73 8.56 -6.46
CA PHE A 64 -13.23 7.38 -5.77
C PHE A 64 -12.19 6.77 -4.84
N GLU A 65 -12.64 6.06 -3.80
CA GLU A 65 -11.75 5.36 -2.88
C GLU A 65 -11.08 4.18 -3.58
N VAL A 66 -9.77 4.07 -3.40
CA VAL A 66 -8.99 2.86 -3.65
C VAL A 66 -8.56 2.34 -2.29
N ASN A 67 -8.90 1.09 -1.98
CA ASN A 67 -8.49 0.44 -0.74
C ASN A 67 -8.32 -1.06 -1.01
N ARG A 68 -7.09 -1.47 -1.37
CA ARG A 68 -6.85 -2.80 -1.95
C ARG A 68 -5.64 -3.46 -1.31
N VAL A 69 -5.79 -4.74 -0.95
CA VAL A 69 -4.70 -5.58 -0.45
C VAL A 69 -4.33 -6.59 -1.52
N TYR A 70 -3.27 -6.31 -2.28
CA TYR A 70 -2.74 -7.19 -3.32
C TYR A 70 -1.89 -8.30 -2.72
N TYR A 71 -2.06 -9.52 -3.21
CA TYR A 71 -1.16 -10.66 -2.97
C TYR A 71 0.01 -10.61 -3.94
N SER A 72 0.90 -9.63 -3.75
CA SER A 72 2.08 -9.42 -4.60
C SER A 72 3.22 -8.76 -3.82
N ASP A 73 4.43 -9.26 -4.05
CA ASP A 73 5.71 -8.71 -3.60
C ASP A 73 6.50 -8.04 -4.75
N ALA A 74 5.86 -7.84 -5.90
CA ALA A 74 6.48 -7.23 -7.08
C ALA A 74 7.05 -5.82 -6.79
N SER A 75 8.06 -5.45 -7.58
CA SER A 75 8.51 -4.05 -7.66
C SER A 75 7.51 -3.24 -8.47
N LEU A 76 7.25 -2.02 -8.04
CA LEU A 76 6.19 -1.16 -8.58
C LEU A 76 6.76 0.17 -9.05
N GLU A 77 6.03 0.84 -9.92
CA GLU A 77 6.35 2.19 -10.39
C GLU A 77 5.12 3.07 -10.25
N LEU A 78 5.25 4.15 -9.48
CA LEU A 78 4.24 5.18 -9.36
C LEU A 78 4.61 6.33 -10.30
N HIS A 79 3.87 6.44 -11.40
CA HIS A 79 4.03 7.47 -12.41
C HIS A 79 3.26 8.72 -12.00
N ASP A 80 3.94 9.87 -12.04
CA ASP A 80 3.38 11.18 -11.73
C ASP A 80 3.79 12.19 -12.82
N ASP A 81 2.92 12.33 -13.82
CA ASP A 81 3.11 13.25 -14.93
C ASP A 81 3.05 14.72 -14.50
N VAL A 82 2.37 15.03 -13.40
CA VAL A 82 2.21 16.41 -12.90
C VAL A 82 3.53 16.90 -12.32
N LEU A 83 4.23 16.05 -11.56
CA LEU A 83 5.57 16.36 -11.05
C LEU A 83 6.70 15.92 -11.98
N GLY A 84 6.37 15.27 -13.11
CA GLY A 84 7.32 14.85 -14.13
C GLY A 84 8.34 13.83 -13.62
N ARG A 85 7.92 12.86 -12.80
CA ARG A 85 8.79 11.88 -12.14
C ARG A 85 8.14 10.52 -12.01
N THR A 86 8.97 9.49 -11.82
CA THR A 86 8.52 8.15 -11.44
C THR A 86 9.14 7.74 -10.11
N ILE A 87 8.32 7.23 -9.19
CA ILE A 87 8.80 6.65 -7.93
C ILE A 87 8.85 5.13 -8.10
N HIS A 88 10.06 4.57 -8.10
CA HIS A 88 10.28 3.13 -8.06
C HIS A 88 10.20 2.62 -6.63
N ILE A 89 9.41 1.56 -6.43
CA ILE A 89 9.05 1.01 -5.14
C ILE A 89 9.45 -0.46 -5.11
N ALA A 90 10.56 -0.77 -4.44
CA ALA A 90 11.02 -2.14 -4.22
C ALA A 90 10.73 -2.56 -2.78
N LYS A 91 10.37 -3.83 -2.57
CA LYS A 91 9.97 -4.34 -1.25
C LYS A 91 10.58 -5.71 -0.98
N SER A 92 10.73 -6.05 0.30
CA SER A 92 11.12 -7.40 0.71
C SER A 92 10.50 -7.78 2.05
N GLY A 93 10.36 -9.09 2.30
CA GLY A 93 9.74 -9.61 3.51
C GLY A 93 8.25 -9.26 3.64
N SER A 94 7.60 -8.97 2.51
CA SER A 94 6.23 -8.45 2.44
C SER A 94 5.51 -9.12 1.26
N PRO A 95 4.75 -10.20 1.48
CA PRO A 95 4.03 -10.91 0.42
C PRO A 95 2.80 -10.14 -0.08
N GLN A 96 2.47 -9.01 0.54
CA GLN A 96 1.34 -8.17 0.16
C GLN A 96 1.75 -6.73 -0.16
N THR A 97 0.95 -6.09 -1.00
CA THR A 97 0.97 -4.64 -1.26
C THR A 97 -0.38 -4.07 -0.87
N VAL A 98 -0.42 -3.11 0.04
CA VAL A 98 -1.62 -2.29 0.21
C VAL A 98 -1.50 -1.06 -0.68
N VAL A 99 -2.55 -0.77 -1.45
CA VAL A 99 -2.67 0.45 -2.26
C VAL A 99 -3.91 1.17 -1.78
N TRP A 100 -3.72 2.42 -1.37
CA TRP A 100 -4.81 3.21 -0.80
C TRP A 100 -4.79 4.68 -1.21
N ASN A 101 -5.98 5.19 -1.49
CA ASN A 101 -6.31 6.60 -1.53
C ASN A 101 -7.78 6.73 -1.11
N PRO A 102 -8.14 7.64 -0.19
CA PRO A 102 -9.51 7.69 0.33
C PRO A 102 -10.54 8.23 -0.67
N GLY A 103 -10.10 8.72 -1.83
CA GLY A 103 -10.93 9.48 -2.75
C GLY A 103 -11.49 10.74 -2.10
N LYS A 104 -12.42 11.37 -2.81
CA LYS A 104 -13.03 12.62 -2.38
C LYS A 104 -13.88 12.44 -1.13
N ALA A 105 -14.78 11.46 -1.12
CA ALA A 105 -15.70 11.24 -0.02
C ALA A 105 -14.99 10.91 1.31
N GLY A 106 -13.96 10.05 1.26
CA GLY A 106 -13.14 9.74 2.43
C GLY A 106 -12.23 10.90 2.83
N GLY A 107 -11.59 11.55 1.86
CA GLY A 107 -10.68 12.67 2.12
C GLY A 107 -11.36 13.89 2.73
N GLU A 108 -12.58 14.24 2.31
CA GLU A 108 -13.33 15.40 2.84
C GLU A 108 -13.90 15.15 4.24
N THR A 109 -13.92 13.91 4.72
CA THR A 109 -14.47 13.52 6.04
C THR A 109 -13.40 13.15 7.07
N MET A 110 -12.13 13.06 6.66
CA MET A 110 -11.01 12.81 7.58
C MET A 110 -10.68 14.05 8.42
N SER A 111 -10.80 13.90 9.74
CA SER A 111 -10.61 14.98 10.71
C SER A 111 -9.16 15.43 10.88
N ASP A 112 -8.20 14.61 10.45
CA ASP A 112 -6.76 14.87 10.48
C ASP A 112 -6.21 15.42 9.15
N THR A 113 -7.05 15.53 8.13
CA THR A 113 -6.74 16.21 6.86
C THR A 113 -7.31 17.61 6.86
N ARG A 114 -6.72 18.53 6.10
CA ARG A 114 -7.29 19.88 5.88
C ARG A 114 -8.48 19.79 4.92
N PRO A 115 -9.72 19.99 5.38
CA PRO A 115 -10.91 19.76 4.56
C PRO A 115 -11.02 20.72 3.36
N ASP A 116 -10.39 21.90 3.45
CA ASP A 116 -10.41 22.95 2.44
C ASP A 116 -9.31 22.84 1.38
N ALA A 117 -8.37 21.90 1.52
CA ALA A 117 -7.18 21.79 0.67
C ALA A 117 -7.18 20.56 -0.27
N ALA A 118 -8.24 19.75 -0.26
CA ALA A 118 -8.33 18.51 -1.05
C ALA A 118 -7.05 17.63 -0.94
N GLU A 119 -6.50 17.50 0.27
CA GLU A 119 -5.18 16.88 0.51
C GLU A 119 -5.09 15.43 0.02
N TRP A 120 -6.22 14.73 -0.04
CA TRP A 120 -6.32 13.39 -0.61
C TRP A 120 -5.84 13.30 -2.07
N ARG A 121 -5.88 14.41 -2.82
CA ARG A 121 -5.34 14.46 -4.19
C ARG A 121 -3.82 14.45 -4.22
N GLY A 122 -3.16 14.81 -3.13
CA GLY A 122 -1.71 15.00 -3.08
C GLY A 122 -0.91 13.74 -2.76
N PHE A 123 -1.54 12.57 -2.62
CA PHE A 123 -0.82 11.34 -2.29
C PHE A 123 -1.46 10.06 -2.84
N ALA A 124 -0.64 9.02 -2.96
CA ALA A 124 -1.09 7.63 -3.00
C ALA A 124 -0.32 6.85 -1.92
N ALA A 125 -1.02 6.05 -1.11
CA ALA A 125 -0.36 5.15 -0.17
C ALA A 125 -0.02 3.84 -0.88
N VAL A 126 1.25 3.44 -0.80
CA VAL A 126 1.75 2.17 -1.35
C VAL A 126 2.62 1.48 -0.32
N GLU A 127 2.15 0.37 0.19
CA GLU A 127 2.65 -0.19 1.45
C GLU A 127 3.31 -1.56 1.24
N ALA A 128 4.35 -1.82 2.04
CA ALA A 128 4.83 -3.17 2.29
C ALA A 128 4.05 -3.74 3.47
N ALA A 129 3.28 -4.82 3.30
CA ALA A 129 2.44 -5.37 4.34
C ALA A 129 2.58 -6.90 4.52
N VAL A 130 2.41 -7.32 5.77
CA VAL A 130 2.03 -8.67 6.19
C VAL A 130 0.74 -8.52 7.00
N CYS A 131 -0.40 -8.88 6.42
CA CYS A 131 -1.69 -8.74 7.09
C CYS A 131 -2.66 -9.88 6.73
N ARG A 132 -3.73 -10.00 7.50
CA ARG A 132 -4.81 -10.97 7.28
C ARG A 132 -4.27 -12.41 7.22
N ASP A 133 -4.60 -13.15 6.16
CA ASP A 133 -4.16 -14.52 5.94
C ASP A 133 -2.66 -14.65 5.59
N ARG A 134 -1.93 -13.53 5.60
CA ARG A 134 -0.46 -13.46 5.51
C ARG A 134 0.19 -12.85 6.75
N ALA A 135 -0.54 -12.76 7.87
CA ALA A 135 0.05 -12.46 9.17
C ALA A 135 1.22 -13.41 9.49
N VAL A 136 2.28 -12.89 10.12
CA VAL A 136 3.49 -13.67 10.40
C VAL A 136 3.40 -14.24 11.81
N THR A 137 3.71 -15.53 11.95
CA THR A 137 3.85 -16.19 13.26
C THR A 137 5.32 -16.49 13.53
N LEU A 138 5.87 -15.88 14.58
CA LEU A 138 7.26 -16.03 15.03
C LEU A 138 7.33 -17.01 16.20
N ALA A 139 8.18 -18.02 16.07
CA ALA A 139 8.63 -18.82 17.22
C ALA A 139 9.45 -17.96 18.21
N PRO A 140 9.62 -18.40 19.47
CA PRO A 140 10.53 -17.74 20.43
C PRO A 140 11.92 -17.48 19.83
N GLY A 141 12.41 -16.25 19.94
CA GLY A 141 13.71 -15.80 19.40
C GLY A 141 13.75 -15.55 17.90
N ALA A 142 12.72 -15.92 17.14
CA ALA A 142 12.66 -15.66 15.70
C ALA A 142 12.38 -14.17 15.40
N SER A 143 12.81 -13.74 14.21
CA SER A 143 12.56 -12.37 13.73
C SER A 143 12.06 -12.38 12.29
N HIS A 144 11.28 -11.36 11.93
CA HIS A 144 10.85 -11.08 10.57
C HIS A 144 11.11 -9.62 10.24
N THR A 145 11.56 -9.33 9.02
CA THR A 145 11.86 -7.96 8.57
C THR A 145 11.04 -7.62 7.34
N LEU A 146 10.30 -6.52 7.41
CA LEU A 146 9.72 -5.86 6.24
C LEU A 146 10.68 -4.76 5.78
N SER A 147 10.86 -4.61 4.48
CA SER A 147 11.58 -3.46 3.92
C SER A 147 10.89 -2.88 2.70
N GLN A 148 11.07 -1.57 2.52
CA GLN A 148 10.63 -0.83 1.35
C GLN A 148 11.71 0.19 0.98
N THR A 149 12.11 0.19 -0.28
CA THR A 149 13.05 1.12 -0.87
C THR A 149 12.32 1.96 -1.91
N LEU A 150 12.46 3.28 -1.79
CA LEU A 150 11.84 4.26 -2.67
C LEU A 150 12.95 5.00 -3.40
N THR A 151 12.91 5.03 -4.72
CA THR A 151 13.87 5.76 -5.56
C THR A 151 13.10 6.65 -6.52
N VAL A 152 13.52 7.90 -6.68
CA VAL A 152 12.92 8.84 -7.64
C VAL A 152 13.84 8.92 -8.86
N ALA A 153 13.26 8.73 -10.04
CA ALA A 153 13.91 8.94 -11.34
C ALA A 153 13.38 10.23 -11.99
#